data_AF-A0A3A4SLH4-F1
#
_entry.id   AF-A0A3A4SLH4-F1
#
_cell.length_a   1.000
_cell.length_b   1.000
_cell.length_c   1.000
_cell.angle_alpha   90.00
_cell.angle_beta   90.00
_cell.angle_gamma   90.00
#
_symmetry.space_group_name_H-M   'P 1'
#
loop_
_entity.id
_entity.type
_entity.pdbx_description
1 polymer ?
#
loop_
_entity_poly.entity_id
_entity_poly.type
_entity_poly.pdbx_seq_one_letter_code
_entity_poly.pdbx_strand_id
1 'polypeptide(L)'
;MLMRWIFLFVLVAMTTIGCATNCQNVQQKLDVCQATLTDQDFIIKKQESTIRQKDEQIAGQNKTIEKMGVNIAELERQLDISSNEKGRKDERVRDIAASVREYIQKQMRENTNFLTGIALEDFVGDELIQREHSGDEKMMIVNVAHPVPSGGQINGIGGYFSGTSDVIIKLLRPVGNDYVVIYNKELKFEAEGSGKTYVDFDSPFIVKKGDVIAYYFPGPVNVPYDSNIGTNAYSEMGSDEYAQGDRIAAEDIWHADQVKRKYSLNYYGIFYTRVGSE
;
A
#
# COMPACT_ATOMS: atom_id res chain seq x y z
N MET A 1 150.97 21.74 0.30
CA MET A 1 151.47 20.42 -0.13
C MET A 1 150.95 19.40 0.87
N LEU A 2 150.25 18.38 0.35
CA LEU A 2 149.58 17.21 0.96
C LEU A 2 149.51 16.99 2.49
N MET A 3 148.38 16.36 2.87
CA MET A 3 148.06 15.63 4.12
C MET A 3 147.50 16.43 5.30
N ARG A 4 146.17 16.35 5.49
CA ARG A 4 145.56 15.65 6.64
C ARG A 4 144.03 15.66 6.55
N TRP A 5 143.51 14.69 5.79
CA TRP A 5 142.09 14.46 5.50
C TRP A 5 141.54 13.18 6.18
N ILE A 6 142.11 12.76 7.32
CA ILE A 6 141.95 11.36 7.80
C ILE A 6 141.33 11.20 9.20
N PHE A 7 141.04 12.27 9.95
CA PHE A 7 140.49 12.12 11.31
C PHE A 7 138.98 12.38 11.45
N LEU A 8 138.23 12.35 10.34
CA LEU A 8 136.79 12.64 10.34
C LEU A 8 135.87 11.39 10.31
N PHE A 9 136.40 10.17 10.38
CA PHE A 9 135.62 8.97 10.05
C PHE A 9 135.49 7.86 11.12
N VAL A 10 135.94 8.04 12.35
CA VAL A 10 135.99 6.91 13.33
C VAL A 10 135.05 7.05 14.55
N LEU A 11 134.25 8.11 14.70
CA LEU A 11 133.47 8.35 15.94
C LEU A 11 131.93 8.35 15.82
N VAL A 12 131.35 7.80 14.74
CA VAL A 12 129.88 7.79 14.50
C VAL A 12 129.24 6.39 14.43
N ALA A 13 129.96 5.32 14.81
CA ALA A 13 129.50 3.94 14.57
C ALA A 13 128.96 3.17 15.81
N MET A 14 128.55 3.81 16.91
CA MET A 14 128.12 3.09 18.13
C MET A 14 126.83 3.58 18.83
N THR A 15 125.77 3.96 18.10
CA THR A 15 124.46 4.28 18.74
C THR A 15 123.20 3.74 18.04
N THR A 16 123.29 2.80 17.09
CA THR A 16 122.12 2.43 16.25
C THR A 16 121.51 1.04 16.50
N ILE A 17 121.74 0.41 17.65
CA ILE A 17 121.13 -0.91 17.95
C ILE A 17 120.36 -0.84 19.28
N GLY A 18 119.14 -0.29 19.24
CA GLY A 18 118.29 -0.19 20.44
C GLY A 18 116.81 0.15 20.22
N CYS A 19 116.36 0.40 18.98
CA CYS A 19 114.99 0.85 18.69
C CYS A 19 114.18 -0.11 17.78
N ALA A 20 114.54 -1.40 17.70
CA ALA A 20 113.90 -2.32 16.74
C ALA A 20 112.73 -3.15 17.31
N THR A 21 112.69 -3.44 18.61
CA THR A 21 111.68 -4.37 19.18
C THR A 21 110.43 -3.68 19.75
N ASN A 22 110.48 -2.38 20.04
CA ASN A 22 109.30 -1.62 20.52
C ASN A 22 108.52 -0.95 19.37
N CYS A 23 109.17 -0.69 18.22
CA CYS A 23 108.49 -0.16 17.03
C CYS A 23 107.52 -1.17 16.40
N GLN A 24 107.82 -2.48 16.41
CA GLN A 24 106.90 -3.47 15.83
C GLN A 24 105.57 -3.57 16.59
N ASN A 25 105.58 -3.44 17.91
CA ASN A 25 104.37 -3.56 18.74
C ASN A 25 103.47 -2.30 18.66
N VAL A 26 104.09 -1.12 18.48
CA VAL A 26 103.36 0.14 18.24
C VAL A 26 102.82 0.19 16.81
N GLN A 27 103.58 -0.25 15.82
CA GLN A 27 103.12 -0.31 14.42
C GLN A 27 101.93 -1.27 14.27
N GLN A 28 101.99 -2.44 14.93
CA GLN A 28 100.91 -3.43 14.88
C GLN A 28 99.63 -2.93 15.57
N LYS A 29 99.73 -2.18 16.67
CA LYS A 29 98.58 -1.51 17.30
C LYS A 29 98.02 -0.38 16.43
N LEU A 30 98.87 0.35 15.72
CA LEU A 30 98.45 1.40 14.80
C LEU A 30 97.73 0.83 13.58
N ASP A 31 98.23 -0.26 13.00
CA ASP A 31 97.61 -0.96 11.88
C ASP A 31 96.26 -1.57 12.28
N VAL A 32 96.15 -2.13 13.50
CA VAL A 32 94.87 -2.60 14.05
C VAL A 32 93.90 -1.44 14.25
N CYS A 33 94.33 -0.31 14.82
CA CYS A 33 93.48 0.88 14.95
C CYS A 33 93.03 1.41 13.58
N GLN A 34 93.93 1.43 12.60
CA GLN A 34 93.64 1.93 11.26
C GLN A 34 92.68 1.02 10.49
N ALA A 35 92.82 -0.30 10.65
CA ALA A 35 91.87 -1.28 10.14
C ALA A 35 90.49 -1.19 10.84
N THR A 36 90.48 -0.89 12.14
CA THR A 36 89.22 -0.74 12.90
C THR A 36 88.49 0.55 12.51
N LEU A 37 89.22 1.64 12.25
CA LEU A 37 88.65 2.90 11.75
C LEU A 37 88.09 2.77 10.34
N THR A 38 88.75 2.02 9.45
CA THR A 38 88.23 1.79 8.10
C THR A 38 87.00 0.87 8.10
N ASP A 39 86.95 -0.13 9.00
CA ASP A 39 85.78 -0.99 9.16
C ASP A 39 84.58 -0.20 9.74
N GLN A 40 84.83 0.69 10.71
CA GLN A 40 83.81 1.62 11.21
C GLN A 40 83.31 2.59 10.13
N ASP A 41 84.19 3.17 9.31
CA ASP A 41 83.81 4.04 8.19
C ASP A 41 82.97 3.29 7.14
N PHE A 42 83.29 2.01 6.90
CA PHE A 42 82.49 1.15 6.02
C PHE A 42 81.11 0.85 6.60
N ILE A 43 81.01 0.56 7.90
CA ILE A 43 79.73 0.34 8.60
C ILE A 43 78.87 1.62 8.58
N ILE A 44 79.47 2.78 8.85
CA ILE A 44 78.78 4.08 8.84
C ILE A 44 78.23 4.38 7.44
N LYS A 45 79.04 4.23 6.38
CA LYS A 45 78.57 4.41 4.99
C LYS A 45 77.44 3.48 4.61
N LYS A 46 77.47 2.23 5.09
CA LYS A 46 76.39 1.26 4.87
C LYS A 46 75.12 1.61 5.64
N GLN A 47 75.24 2.14 6.86
CA GLN A 47 74.10 2.63 7.63
C GLN A 47 73.50 3.89 6.99
N GLU A 48 74.31 4.85 6.55
CA GLU A 48 73.85 6.06 5.85
C GLU A 48 73.11 5.74 4.55
N SER A 49 73.60 4.80 3.74
CA SER A 49 72.90 4.39 2.52
C SER A 49 71.56 3.71 2.84
N THR A 50 71.50 2.91 3.90
CA THR A 50 70.26 2.26 4.36
C THR A 50 69.26 3.29 4.90
N ILE A 51 69.73 4.30 5.64
CA ILE A 51 68.89 5.39 6.16
C ILE A 51 68.32 6.20 5.00
N ARG A 52 69.14 6.62 4.02
CA ARG A 52 68.65 7.34 2.83
C ARG A 52 67.61 6.54 2.06
N GLN A 53 67.82 5.24 1.88
CA GLN A 53 66.86 4.37 1.21
C GLN A 53 65.52 4.28 1.98
N LYS A 54 65.58 4.21 3.31
CA LYS A 54 64.37 4.23 4.15
C LYS A 54 63.69 5.58 4.15
N ASP A 55 64.42 6.69 4.16
CA ASP A 55 63.85 8.03 4.11
C ASP A 55 63.14 8.28 2.77
N GLU A 56 63.70 7.82 1.66
CA GLU A 56 63.04 7.85 0.36
C GLU A 56 61.77 6.99 0.34
N GLN A 57 61.80 5.81 0.96
CA GLN A 57 60.64 4.94 1.10
C GLN A 57 59.54 5.58 1.97
N ILE A 58 59.91 6.19 3.10
CA ILE A 58 58.99 6.91 3.99
C ILE A 58 58.39 8.12 3.28
N ALA A 59 59.19 8.88 2.53
CA ALA A 59 58.69 10.01 1.74
C ALA A 59 57.70 9.55 0.66
N GLY A 60 57.97 8.41 0.01
CA GLY A 60 57.06 7.79 -0.96
C GLY A 60 55.76 7.29 -0.33
N GLN A 61 55.84 6.66 0.85
CA GLN A 61 54.69 6.21 1.62
C GLN A 61 53.85 7.39 2.12
N ASN A 62 54.47 8.46 2.62
CA ASN A 62 53.77 9.67 3.07
C ASN A 62 52.99 10.32 1.91
N LYS A 63 53.60 10.43 0.72
CA LYS A 63 52.89 10.93 -0.48
C LYS A 63 51.70 10.04 -0.85
N THR A 64 51.83 8.72 -0.67
CA THR A 64 50.74 7.78 -0.95
C THR A 64 49.62 7.93 0.07
N ILE A 65 49.95 8.09 1.36
CA ILE A 65 49.01 8.32 2.45
C ILE A 65 48.24 9.64 2.24
N GLU A 66 48.93 10.72 1.87
CA GLU A 66 48.27 12.00 1.55
C GLU A 66 47.30 11.85 0.38
N LYS A 67 47.72 11.18 -0.70
CA LYS A 67 46.86 10.93 -1.86
C LYS A 67 45.65 10.07 -1.50
N MET A 68 45.84 9.06 -0.64
CA MET A 68 44.74 8.24 -0.12
C MET A 68 43.78 9.07 0.74
N GLY A 69 44.29 9.97 1.59
CA GLY A 69 43.47 10.87 2.40
C GLY A 69 42.59 11.79 1.56
N VAL A 70 43.14 12.35 0.47
CA VAL A 70 42.38 13.16 -0.50
C VAL A 70 41.30 12.33 -1.19
N ASN A 71 41.62 11.11 -1.60
CA ASN A 71 40.64 10.22 -2.26
C ASN A 71 39.51 9.81 -1.30
N ILE A 72 39.82 9.56 -0.02
CA ILE A 72 38.82 9.25 1.00
C ILE A 72 37.89 10.44 1.20
N ALA A 73 38.43 11.66 1.34
CA ALA A 73 37.62 12.86 1.49
C ALA A 73 36.69 13.10 0.28
N GLU A 74 37.18 12.88 -0.94
CA GLU A 74 36.34 13.02 -2.13
C GLU A 74 35.27 11.92 -2.24
N LEU A 75 35.59 10.69 -1.84
CA LEU A 75 34.59 9.60 -1.79
C LEU A 75 33.50 9.86 -0.75
N GLU A 76 33.86 10.35 0.44
CA GLU A 76 32.89 10.73 1.47
C GLU A 76 31.97 11.84 0.97
N ARG A 77 32.53 12.85 0.27
CA ARG A 77 31.75 13.92 -0.35
C ARG A 77 30.77 13.37 -1.41
N GLN A 78 31.23 12.47 -2.27
CA GLN A 78 30.38 11.85 -3.29
C GLN A 78 29.27 10.99 -2.68
N LEU A 79 29.57 10.28 -1.58
CA LEU A 79 28.61 9.45 -0.86
C LEU A 79 27.51 10.31 -0.23
N ASP A 80 27.89 11.43 0.41
CA ASP A 80 26.94 12.37 1.01
C ASP A 80 26.00 13.01 -0.02
N ILE A 81 26.55 13.44 -1.17
CA ILE A 81 25.75 13.94 -2.31
C ILE A 81 24.79 12.86 -2.80
N SER A 82 25.27 11.63 -2.99
CA SER A 82 24.45 10.52 -3.48
C SER A 82 23.32 10.15 -2.51
N SER A 83 23.59 10.13 -1.19
CA SER A 83 22.55 9.88 -0.19
C SER A 83 21.50 10.99 -0.16
N ASN A 84 21.92 12.25 -0.28
CA ASN A 84 21.01 13.40 -0.32
C ASN A 84 20.14 13.37 -1.58
N GLU A 85 20.71 13.08 -2.75
CA GLU A 85 19.94 12.95 -3.99
C GLU A 85 18.97 11.77 -3.97
N LYS A 86 19.38 10.63 -3.38
CA LYS A 86 18.51 9.47 -3.21
C LYS A 86 17.33 9.80 -2.29
N GLY A 87 17.58 10.44 -1.15
CA GLY A 87 16.53 10.90 -0.24
C GLY A 87 15.53 11.83 -0.93
N ARG A 88 16.01 12.81 -1.71
CA ARG A 88 15.15 13.72 -2.49
C ARG A 88 14.35 13.00 -3.59
N LYS A 89 14.92 11.96 -4.22
CA LYS A 89 14.20 11.14 -5.20
C LYS A 89 13.10 10.31 -4.53
N ASP A 90 13.39 9.70 -3.38
CA ASP A 90 12.42 8.89 -2.63
C ASP A 90 11.25 9.74 -2.12
N GLU A 91 11.53 10.95 -1.63
CA GLU A 91 10.50 11.93 -1.25
C GLU A 91 9.62 12.32 -2.44
N ARG A 92 10.24 12.67 -3.58
CA ARG A 92 9.50 13.03 -4.80
C ARG A 92 8.65 11.89 -5.34
N VAL A 93 9.14 10.66 -5.28
CA VAL A 93 8.37 9.47 -5.68
C VAL A 93 7.17 9.26 -4.75
N ARG A 94 7.34 9.48 -3.45
CA ARG A 94 6.25 9.40 -2.47
C ARG A 94 5.17 10.45 -2.74
N ASP A 95 5.57 11.68 -3.03
CA ASP A 95 4.65 12.78 -3.36
C ASP A 95 3.89 12.49 -4.65
N ILE A 96 4.59 12.08 -5.71
CA ILE A 96 3.96 11.69 -6.98
C ILE A 96 2.97 10.54 -6.76
N ALA A 97 3.35 9.52 -5.99
CA ALA A 97 2.45 8.39 -5.70
C ALA A 97 1.20 8.84 -4.92
N ALA A 98 1.34 9.79 -3.98
CA ALA A 98 0.22 10.38 -3.26
C ALA A 98 -0.70 11.17 -4.22
N SER A 99 -0.14 12.03 -5.07
CA SER A 99 -0.90 12.80 -6.06
C SER A 99 -1.61 11.91 -7.09
N VAL A 100 -0.97 10.84 -7.56
CA VAL A 100 -1.59 9.86 -8.47
C VAL A 100 -2.74 9.14 -7.78
N ARG A 101 -2.57 8.72 -6.53
CA ARG A 101 -3.64 8.07 -5.75
C ARG A 101 -4.84 9.00 -5.57
N GLU A 102 -4.59 10.25 -5.20
CA GLU A 102 -5.65 11.26 -5.02
C GLU A 102 -6.38 11.54 -6.33
N TYR A 103 -5.65 11.67 -7.44
CA TYR A 103 -6.23 11.83 -8.78
C TYR A 103 -7.11 10.64 -9.18
N ILE A 104 -6.64 9.40 -8.99
CA ILE A 104 -7.43 8.19 -9.29
C ILE A 104 -8.69 8.15 -8.42
N GLN A 105 -8.58 8.44 -7.11
CA GLN A 105 -9.74 8.48 -6.21
C GLN A 105 -10.76 9.53 -6.64
N LYS A 106 -10.30 10.70 -7.10
CA LYS A 106 -11.17 11.74 -7.63
C LYS A 106 -11.88 11.28 -8.90
N GLN A 107 -11.18 10.68 -9.86
CA GLN A 107 -11.78 10.13 -11.08
C GLN A 107 -12.79 9.02 -10.78
N MET A 108 -12.51 8.14 -9.81
CA MET A 108 -13.48 7.12 -9.38
C MET A 108 -14.74 7.74 -8.77
N ARG A 109 -14.60 8.78 -7.92
CA ARG A 109 -15.76 9.49 -7.35
C ARG A 109 -16.56 10.22 -8.42
N GLU A 110 -15.90 10.91 -9.35
CA GLU A 110 -16.56 11.61 -10.44
C GLU A 110 -17.31 10.63 -11.37
N ASN A 111 -16.70 9.49 -11.69
CA ASN A 111 -17.37 8.43 -12.44
C ASN A 111 -18.51 7.79 -11.66
N THR A 112 -18.34 7.57 -10.35
CA THR A 112 -19.44 7.07 -9.49
C THR A 112 -20.59 8.07 -9.50
N ASN A 113 -20.33 9.35 -9.27
CA ASN A 113 -21.33 10.41 -9.27
C ASN A 113 -22.00 10.59 -10.65
N PHE A 114 -21.25 10.39 -11.74
CA PHE A 114 -21.77 10.42 -13.10
C PHE A 114 -22.68 9.22 -13.38
N LEU A 115 -22.26 8.02 -12.97
CA LEU A 115 -23.07 6.81 -13.08
C LEU A 115 -24.33 6.92 -12.22
N THR A 116 -24.26 7.46 -11.01
CA THR A 116 -25.44 7.69 -10.17
C THR A 116 -26.32 8.85 -10.66
N GLY A 117 -25.75 9.81 -11.40
CA GLY A 117 -26.45 11.03 -11.86
C GLY A 117 -27.20 10.87 -13.18
N ILE A 118 -26.86 9.87 -14.00
CA ILE A 118 -27.72 9.36 -15.06
C ILE A 118 -28.63 8.33 -14.39
N ALA A 119 -29.94 8.35 -14.64
CA ALA A 119 -30.88 7.37 -14.10
C ALA A 119 -30.54 5.93 -14.54
N LEU A 120 -29.53 5.32 -13.89
CA LEU A 120 -29.13 3.92 -14.00
C LEU A 120 -30.00 3.02 -13.12
N GLU A 121 -30.83 3.63 -12.28
CA GLU A 121 -31.74 2.90 -11.43
C GLU A 121 -32.93 2.45 -12.26
N ASP A 122 -33.04 1.13 -12.45
CA ASP A 122 -34.23 0.56 -13.03
C ASP A 122 -35.29 0.49 -11.94
N PHE A 123 -36.49 0.96 -12.26
CA PHE A 123 -37.65 0.84 -11.39
C PHE A 123 -38.39 -0.45 -11.72
N VAL A 124 -38.59 -1.29 -10.71
CA VAL A 124 -39.30 -2.57 -10.85
C VAL A 124 -40.49 -2.58 -9.90
N GLY A 125 -41.67 -2.89 -10.44
CA GLY A 125 -42.95 -2.84 -9.73
C GLY A 125 -43.95 -1.93 -10.42
N ASP A 126 -44.89 -1.40 -9.64
CA ASP A 126 -46.03 -0.67 -10.17
C ASP A 126 -45.83 0.84 -10.17
N GLU A 127 -46.67 1.53 -10.95
CA GLU A 127 -46.70 2.99 -10.99
C GLU A 127 -47.17 3.57 -9.65
N LEU A 128 -46.43 4.57 -9.17
CA LEU A 128 -46.69 5.29 -7.92
C LEU A 128 -47.78 6.34 -8.09
N ILE A 129 -49.04 5.91 -8.22
CA ILE A 129 -50.19 6.80 -8.41
C ILE A 129 -51.15 6.72 -7.23
N GLN A 130 -52.03 7.71 -7.10
CA GLN A 130 -53.17 7.57 -6.20
C GLN A 130 -54.13 6.52 -6.78
N ARG A 131 -54.70 5.69 -5.90
CA ARG A 131 -55.63 4.60 -6.24
C ARG A 131 -56.88 4.64 -5.37
N GLU A 132 -57.88 3.82 -5.70
CA GLU A 132 -59.22 3.94 -5.13
C GLU A 132 -59.31 3.51 -3.66
N HIS A 133 -58.57 2.47 -3.26
CA HIS A 133 -58.65 1.89 -1.92
C HIS A 133 -57.38 2.18 -1.12
N SER A 134 -57.51 2.34 0.20
CA SER A 134 -56.41 2.45 1.16
C SER A 134 -56.93 2.16 2.58
N GLY A 135 -56.04 1.99 3.55
CA GLY A 135 -56.43 1.89 4.96
C GLY A 135 -56.68 0.46 5.46
N ASP A 136 -56.02 -0.52 4.85
CA ASP A 136 -55.88 -1.83 5.49
C ASP A 136 -55.00 -1.69 6.76
N GLU A 137 -55.09 -2.63 7.68
CA GLU A 137 -54.24 -2.67 8.88
C GLU A 137 -53.50 -4.00 8.93
N LYS A 138 -52.22 -3.94 9.32
CA LYS A 138 -51.38 -5.10 9.62
C LYS A 138 -51.37 -6.16 8.51
N MET A 139 -50.59 -5.94 7.46
CA MET A 139 -50.50 -6.88 6.35
C MET A 139 -49.10 -6.97 5.74
N MET A 140 -48.78 -8.14 5.20
CA MET A 140 -47.64 -8.34 4.31
C MET A 140 -48.11 -8.35 2.86
N ILE A 141 -47.42 -7.57 2.03
CA ILE A 141 -47.68 -7.37 0.61
C ILE A 141 -46.50 -7.98 -0.16
N VAL A 142 -46.71 -9.06 -0.92
CA VAL A 142 -45.62 -9.77 -1.63
C VAL A 142 -45.69 -9.56 -3.13
N ASN A 143 -44.68 -8.93 -3.76
CA ASN A 143 -44.69 -8.63 -5.20
C ASN A 143 -44.28 -9.84 -6.07
N VAL A 144 -45.19 -10.80 -6.24
CA VAL A 144 -44.91 -12.01 -7.02
C VAL A 144 -44.87 -11.72 -8.53
N ALA A 145 -45.54 -10.67 -9.00
CA ALA A 145 -45.62 -10.33 -10.42
C ALA A 145 -44.33 -9.73 -11.01
N HIS A 146 -43.54 -9.06 -10.19
CA HIS A 146 -42.31 -8.37 -10.62
C HIS A 146 -41.08 -8.87 -9.87
N PRO A 147 -40.69 -10.15 -10.06
CA PRO A 147 -39.45 -10.67 -9.51
C PRO A 147 -38.25 -9.91 -10.08
N VAL A 148 -37.17 -9.88 -9.32
CA VAL A 148 -35.92 -9.21 -9.70
C VAL A 148 -35.44 -9.73 -11.07
N PRO A 149 -35.28 -8.85 -12.08
CA PRO A 149 -35.08 -9.27 -13.48
C PRO A 149 -33.71 -9.92 -13.73
N SER A 150 -32.68 -9.46 -13.01
CA SER A 150 -31.33 -9.99 -13.05
C SER A 150 -30.61 -9.76 -11.72
N GLY A 151 -29.45 -10.38 -11.51
CA GLY A 151 -28.66 -10.09 -10.31
C GLY A 151 -28.24 -8.62 -10.26
N GLY A 152 -28.02 -8.08 -9.06
CA GLY A 152 -27.72 -6.66 -8.89
C GLY A 152 -27.78 -6.22 -7.43
N GLN A 153 -28.09 -4.95 -7.24
CA GLN A 153 -28.35 -4.37 -5.92
C GLN A 153 -29.62 -3.54 -5.93
N ILE A 154 -30.37 -3.58 -4.83
CA ILE A 154 -31.52 -2.70 -4.60
C ILE A 154 -31.06 -1.57 -3.70
N ASN A 155 -31.27 -0.34 -4.18
CA ASN A 155 -30.85 0.88 -3.51
C ASN A 155 -31.95 1.43 -2.61
N GLY A 156 -33.21 1.23 -2.97
CA GLY A 156 -34.32 1.76 -2.18
C GLY A 156 -35.69 1.27 -2.67
N ILE A 157 -36.72 1.81 -2.03
CA ILE A 157 -38.12 1.56 -2.40
C ILE A 157 -38.87 2.86 -2.63
N GLY A 158 -39.83 2.80 -3.55
CA GLY A 158 -40.75 3.88 -3.82
C GLY A 158 -42.18 3.47 -3.51
N GLY A 159 -42.96 4.42 -2.99
CA GLY A 159 -44.37 4.22 -2.72
C GLY A 159 -45.15 5.51 -2.92
N TYR A 160 -46.43 5.38 -3.26
CA TYR A 160 -47.38 6.47 -3.03
C TYR A 160 -47.98 6.25 -1.64
N PHE A 161 -47.71 7.15 -0.69
CA PHE A 161 -48.22 7.02 0.67
C PHE A 161 -49.31 8.06 0.92
N SER A 162 -50.43 7.65 1.54
CA SER A 162 -51.51 8.54 1.99
C SER A 162 -51.32 9.05 3.42
N GLY A 163 -50.31 8.55 4.14
CA GLY A 163 -50.00 8.90 5.53
C GLY A 163 -48.79 8.12 6.07
N THR A 164 -48.40 8.42 7.31
CA THR A 164 -47.27 7.80 8.00
C THR A 164 -47.47 6.29 8.18
N SER A 165 -46.48 5.50 7.77
CA SER A 165 -46.53 4.03 7.89
C SER A 165 -45.17 3.46 8.27
N ASP A 166 -45.17 2.47 9.16
CA ASP A 166 -44.00 1.64 9.39
C ASP A 166 -44.01 0.47 8.39
N VAL A 167 -42.84 0.13 7.83
CA VAL A 167 -42.71 -0.93 6.83
C VAL A 167 -41.46 -1.75 7.09
N ILE A 168 -41.59 -3.06 7.08
CA ILE A 168 -40.49 -4.02 7.15
C ILE A 168 -40.33 -4.64 5.75
N ILE A 169 -39.22 -4.33 5.10
CA ILE A 169 -38.87 -4.88 3.79
C ILE A 169 -38.23 -6.23 3.99
N LYS A 170 -38.75 -7.22 3.27
CA LYS A 170 -38.22 -8.58 3.25
C LYS A 170 -37.84 -8.97 1.84
N LEU A 171 -36.71 -9.65 1.70
CA LEU A 171 -36.27 -10.24 0.44
C LEU A 171 -36.47 -11.75 0.49
N LEU A 172 -37.27 -12.27 -0.43
CA LEU A 172 -37.64 -13.66 -0.55
C LEU A 172 -36.85 -14.29 -1.71
N ARG A 173 -36.07 -15.33 -1.42
CA ARG A 173 -35.32 -16.07 -2.43
C ARG A 173 -36.04 -17.38 -2.76
N PRO A 174 -36.37 -17.66 -4.03
CA PRO A 174 -36.93 -18.94 -4.41
C PRO A 174 -35.92 -20.08 -4.21
N VAL A 175 -36.37 -21.16 -3.57
CA VAL A 175 -35.61 -22.41 -3.34
C VAL A 175 -36.55 -23.60 -3.59
N GLY A 176 -36.47 -24.18 -4.78
CA GLY A 176 -37.41 -25.22 -5.21
C GLY A 176 -38.80 -24.64 -5.43
N ASN A 177 -39.80 -25.17 -4.71
CA ASN A 177 -41.18 -24.67 -4.74
C ASN A 177 -41.48 -23.68 -3.59
N ASP A 178 -40.48 -23.32 -2.78
CA ASP A 178 -40.68 -22.47 -1.59
C ASP A 178 -39.81 -21.23 -1.69
N TYR A 179 -39.99 -20.32 -0.73
CA TYR A 179 -39.17 -19.12 -0.57
C TYR A 179 -38.43 -19.16 0.75
N VAL A 180 -37.25 -18.54 0.79
CA VAL A 180 -36.49 -18.32 2.03
C VAL A 180 -36.32 -16.83 2.23
N VAL A 181 -36.62 -16.33 3.43
CA VAL A 181 -36.37 -14.94 3.78
C VAL A 181 -34.87 -14.74 3.96
N ILE A 182 -34.23 -13.96 3.10
CA ILE A 182 -32.77 -13.77 3.14
C ILE A 182 -32.35 -12.44 3.78
N TYR A 183 -33.28 -11.49 3.87
CA TYR A 183 -33.01 -10.16 4.38
C TYR A 183 -34.28 -9.52 4.94
N ASN A 184 -34.14 -8.78 6.05
CA ASN A 184 -35.18 -8.00 6.70
C ASN A 184 -34.63 -6.60 7.05
N LYS A 185 -35.35 -5.54 6.71
CA LYS A 185 -35.01 -4.15 7.09
C LYS A 185 -36.26 -3.39 7.48
N GLU A 186 -36.26 -2.87 8.70
CA GLU A 186 -37.31 -1.97 9.18
C GLU A 186 -37.05 -0.55 8.67
N LEU A 187 -38.11 0.09 8.19
CA LEU A 187 -38.13 1.45 7.67
C LEU A 187 -39.36 2.16 8.22
N LYS A 188 -39.21 3.45 8.52
CA LYS A 188 -40.30 4.31 8.92
C LYS A 188 -40.55 5.33 7.82
N PHE A 189 -41.78 5.38 7.32
CA PHE A 189 -42.20 6.36 6.34
C PHE A 189 -43.01 7.43 7.06
N GLU A 190 -42.41 8.58 7.28
CA GLU A 190 -43.11 9.77 7.74
C GLU A 190 -43.51 10.58 6.51
N ALA A 191 -44.79 10.54 6.17
CA ALA A 191 -45.34 11.33 5.07
C ALA A 191 -45.94 12.62 5.62
N GLU A 192 -45.39 13.78 5.25
CA GLU A 192 -45.95 15.10 5.59
C GLU A 192 -47.33 15.34 4.95
N GLY A 193 -47.69 14.52 3.95
CA GLY A 193 -48.98 14.51 3.27
C GLY A 193 -49.03 13.40 2.22
N SER A 194 -50.16 13.25 1.53
CA SER A 194 -50.30 12.23 0.48
C SER A 194 -49.39 12.52 -0.72
N GLY A 195 -48.55 11.57 -1.12
CA GLY A 195 -47.64 11.78 -2.24
C GLY A 195 -46.70 10.62 -2.54
N LYS A 196 -45.85 10.82 -3.55
CA LYS A 196 -44.77 9.90 -3.91
C LYS A 196 -43.61 10.10 -2.95
N THR A 197 -43.14 9.02 -2.36
CA THR A 197 -41.97 9.00 -1.48
C THR A 197 -41.03 7.91 -1.94
N TYR A 198 -39.75 8.25 -2.03
CA TYR A 198 -38.66 7.31 -2.26
C TYR A 198 -37.78 7.29 -1.02
N VAL A 199 -37.39 6.11 -0.59
CA VAL A 199 -36.50 5.91 0.55
C VAL A 199 -35.34 5.04 0.13
N ASP A 200 -34.17 5.66 0.14
CA ASP A 200 -32.89 4.97 -0.03
C ASP A 200 -32.56 4.14 1.20
N PHE A 201 -31.95 2.99 0.98
CA PHE A 201 -31.38 2.18 2.04
C PHE A 201 -29.99 2.70 2.38
N ASP A 202 -29.71 2.85 3.68
CA ASP A 202 -28.34 3.17 4.17
C ASP A 202 -27.29 2.18 3.67
N SER A 203 -27.73 0.96 3.37
CA SER A 203 -26.91 -0.12 2.84
C SER A 203 -27.73 -0.88 1.80
N PRO A 204 -27.48 -0.64 0.49
CA PRO A 204 -28.05 -1.44 -0.58
C PRO A 204 -27.75 -2.92 -0.37
N PHE A 205 -28.71 -3.79 -0.69
CA PHE A 205 -28.52 -5.23 -0.56
C PHE A 205 -28.49 -5.93 -1.92
N ILE A 206 -27.70 -7.01 -1.98
CA ILE A 206 -27.43 -7.76 -3.20
C ILE A 206 -28.55 -8.75 -3.47
N VAL A 207 -29.07 -8.70 -4.69
CA VAL A 207 -30.17 -9.53 -5.16
C VAL A 207 -29.74 -10.45 -6.30
N LYS A 208 -30.46 -11.56 -6.45
CA LYS A 208 -30.33 -12.50 -7.55
C LYS A 208 -31.58 -12.43 -8.43
N LYS A 209 -31.41 -12.84 -9.69
CA LYS A 209 -32.54 -13.04 -10.61
C LYS A 209 -33.57 -13.95 -9.96
N GLY A 210 -34.83 -13.52 -9.96
CA GLY A 210 -35.95 -14.28 -9.40
C GLY A 210 -36.21 -14.05 -7.91
N ASP A 211 -35.35 -13.30 -7.19
CA ASP A 211 -35.69 -12.87 -5.84
C ASP A 211 -36.96 -11.97 -5.89
N VAL A 212 -37.78 -12.02 -4.84
CA VAL A 212 -39.06 -11.29 -4.72
C VAL A 212 -39.02 -10.40 -3.49
N ILE A 213 -39.61 -9.21 -3.57
CA ILE A 213 -39.71 -8.31 -2.42
C ILE A 213 -41.08 -8.44 -1.77
N ALA A 214 -41.08 -8.49 -0.45
CA ALA A 214 -42.26 -8.37 0.39
C ALA A 214 -42.16 -7.14 1.30
N TYR A 215 -43.31 -6.52 1.56
CA TYR A 215 -43.47 -5.32 2.37
C TYR A 215 -44.43 -5.66 3.50
N TYR A 216 -43.93 -5.81 4.73
CA TYR A 216 -44.78 -6.02 5.89
C TYR A 216 -45.05 -4.71 6.61
N PHE A 217 -46.32 -4.40 6.81
CA PHE A 217 -46.79 -3.23 7.53
C PHE A 217 -47.29 -3.70 8.90
N PRO A 218 -46.58 -3.42 10.01
CA PRO A 218 -47.05 -3.77 11.35
C PRO A 218 -48.26 -2.95 11.83
N GLY A 219 -48.54 -1.83 11.16
CA GLY A 219 -49.62 -0.90 11.49
C GLY A 219 -50.51 -0.58 10.28
N PRO A 220 -51.08 0.64 10.20
CA PRO A 220 -51.89 1.07 9.07
C PRO A 220 -51.12 1.02 7.75
N VAL A 221 -51.76 0.48 6.72
CA VAL A 221 -51.24 0.39 5.36
C VAL A 221 -51.73 1.61 4.61
N ASN A 222 -50.95 2.69 4.67
CA ASN A 222 -51.28 3.92 3.95
C ASN A 222 -50.74 3.89 2.52
N VAL A 223 -50.81 2.74 1.85
CA VAL A 223 -50.44 2.57 0.46
C VAL A 223 -51.71 2.27 -0.32
N PRO A 224 -52.10 3.10 -1.29
CA PRO A 224 -53.34 2.90 -1.99
C PRO A 224 -53.19 1.78 -3.04
N TYR A 225 -54.30 1.10 -3.32
CA TYR A 225 -54.39 -0.01 -4.26
C TYR A 225 -55.69 0.03 -5.06
N ASP A 226 -55.68 -0.63 -6.22
CA ASP A 226 -56.90 -0.94 -6.99
C ASP A 226 -57.17 -2.44 -6.91
N SER A 227 -58.43 -2.82 -6.69
CA SER A 227 -58.87 -4.21 -6.68
C SER A 227 -59.22 -4.68 -8.10
N ASN A 228 -59.02 -5.97 -8.38
CA ASN A 228 -59.42 -6.61 -9.65
C ASN A 228 -58.74 -6.07 -10.93
N ILE A 229 -57.72 -5.22 -10.79
CA ILE A 229 -56.92 -4.69 -11.89
C ILE A 229 -55.49 -5.22 -11.74
N GLY A 230 -55.03 -6.01 -12.71
CA GLY A 230 -53.61 -6.35 -12.86
C GLY A 230 -53.25 -7.83 -12.85
N THR A 231 -52.04 -8.09 -13.35
CA THR A 231 -51.31 -9.35 -13.27
C THR A 231 -50.85 -9.59 -11.85
N ASN A 232 -51.44 -10.58 -11.17
CA ASN A 232 -50.93 -11.27 -9.97
C ASN A 232 -50.16 -10.43 -8.93
N ALA A 233 -50.57 -9.19 -8.69
CA ALA A 233 -49.60 -8.17 -8.30
C ALA A 233 -49.12 -8.34 -6.87
N TYR A 234 -49.99 -8.74 -5.93
CA TYR A 234 -49.58 -8.96 -4.55
C TYR A 234 -50.40 -10.06 -3.86
N SER A 235 -49.78 -10.76 -2.92
CA SER A 235 -50.47 -11.59 -1.94
C SER A 235 -50.44 -10.96 -0.56
N GLU A 236 -51.50 -11.23 0.21
CA GLU A 236 -51.75 -10.69 1.53
C GLU A 236 -51.52 -11.75 2.59
N MET A 237 -50.73 -11.41 3.61
CA MET A 237 -50.59 -12.22 4.81
C MET A 237 -50.80 -11.36 6.05
N GLY A 238 -51.61 -11.84 7.01
CA GLY A 238 -51.98 -11.07 8.21
C GLY A 238 -50.93 -11.05 9.33
N SER A 239 -49.75 -11.64 9.11
CA SER A 239 -48.73 -11.80 10.15
C SER A 239 -47.29 -11.70 9.62
N ASP A 240 -46.42 -11.22 10.51
CA ASP A 240 -44.95 -11.18 10.34
C ASP A 240 -44.31 -12.45 10.89
N GLU A 241 -44.81 -13.59 10.45
CA GLU A 241 -44.37 -14.87 10.99
C GLU A 241 -42.99 -15.29 10.50
N TYR A 242 -42.44 -14.61 9.50
CA TYR A 242 -41.25 -15.05 8.79
C TYR A 242 -40.04 -14.17 9.11
N ALA A 243 -39.20 -14.65 10.03
CA ALA A 243 -37.90 -14.10 10.34
C ALA A 243 -36.87 -14.42 9.25
N GLN A 244 -35.71 -13.77 9.32
CA GLN A 244 -34.62 -14.05 8.39
C GLN A 244 -34.15 -15.50 8.56
N GLY A 245 -34.06 -16.23 7.45
CA GLY A 245 -33.73 -17.65 7.41
C GLY A 245 -34.95 -18.57 7.34
N ASP A 246 -36.15 -18.05 7.62
CA ASP A 246 -37.36 -18.86 7.59
C ASP A 246 -37.75 -19.24 6.16
N ARG A 247 -38.34 -20.42 6.05
CA ARG A 247 -38.87 -20.97 4.80
C ARG A 247 -40.38 -20.76 4.76
N ILE A 248 -40.86 -20.24 3.63
CA ILE A 248 -42.26 -19.95 3.36
C ILE A 248 -42.70 -20.83 2.19
N ALA A 249 -43.77 -21.59 2.35
CA ALA A 249 -44.29 -22.38 1.24
C ALA A 249 -44.83 -21.44 0.16
N ALA A 250 -44.62 -21.72 -1.13
CA ALA A 250 -45.15 -20.84 -2.18
C ALA A 250 -46.68 -20.80 -2.18
N GLU A 251 -47.34 -21.87 -1.71
CA GLU A 251 -48.78 -21.86 -1.52
C GLU A 251 -49.19 -20.78 -0.52
N ASP A 252 -48.53 -20.64 0.63
CA ASP A 252 -48.82 -19.59 1.62
C ASP A 252 -48.67 -18.16 1.07
N ILE A 253 -47.80 -17.99 0.05
CA ILE A 253 -47.54 -16.69 -0.60
C ILE A 253 -48.46 -16.46 -1.80
N TRP A 254 -49.02 -17.47 -2.44
CA TRP A 254 -49.80 -17.24 -3.66
C TRP A 254 -50.82 -18.33 -3.90
N HIS A 255 -52.10 -17.95 -3.86
CA HIS A 255 -53.21 -18.82 -4.22
C HIS A 255 -53.99 -18.28 -5.42
N ALA A 256 -54.53 -19.19 -6.24
CA ALA A 256 -55.24 -18.82 -7.47
C ALA A 256 -56.56 -18.07 -7.22
N ASP A 257 -57.14 -18.21 -6.03
CA ASP A 257 -58.41 -17.64 -5.58
C ASP A 257 -58.25 -16.34 -4.77
N GLN A 258 -57.01 -15.89 -4.51
CA GLN A 258 -56.75 -14.62 -3.83
C GLN A 258 -57.21 -13.42 -4.66
N VAL A 259 -57.77 -12.42 -3.98
CA VAL A 259 -58.18 -11.16 -4.60
C VAL A 259 -56.92 -10.42 -5.05
N LYS A 260 -56.83 -10.16 -6.36
CA LYS A 260 -55.69 -9.47 -6.94
C LYS A 260 -55.82 -7.97 -6.67
N ARG A 261 -54.80 -7.41 -6.04
CA ARG A 261 -54.68 -5.97 -5.77
C ARG A 261 -53.41 -5.45 -6.37
N LYS A 262 -53.45 -4.24 -6.93
CA LYS A 262 -52.29 -3.54 -7.50
C LYS A 262 -51.95 -2.34 -6.63
N TYR A 263 -50.95 -2.50 -5.77
CA TYR A 263 -50.46 -1.46 -4.87
C TYR A 263 -49.56 -0.46 -5.59
N SER A 264 -49.57 0.79 -5.15
CA SER A 264 -48.62 1.82 -5.61
C SER A 264 -47.27 1.70 -4.90
N LEU A 265 -46.59 0.57 -5.13
CA LEU A 265 -45.27 0.26 -4.60
C LEU A 265 -44.32 -0.19 -5.72
N ASN A 266 -43.06 0.19 -5.57
CA ASN A 266 -41.97 -0.30 -6.39
C ASN A 266 -40.67 -0.35 -5.59
N TYR A 267 -39.64 -0.87 -6.24
CA TYR A 267 -38.28 -0.78 -5.78
C TYR A 267 -37.38 -0.33 -6.92
N TYR A 268 -36.24 0.24 -6.56
CA TYR A 268 -35.27 0.72 -7.54
C TYR A 268 -33.85 0.33 -7.15
N GLY A 269 -33.04 0.12 -8.16
CA GLY A 269 -31.69 -0.37 -8.00
C GLY A 269 -30.96 -0.55 -9.31
N ILE A 270 -29.74 -1.07 -9.22
CA ILE A 270 -28.88 -1.30 -10.37
C ILE A 270 -28.86 -2.79 -10.63
N PHE A 271 -29.41 -3.21 -11.77
CA PHE A 271 -29.45 -4.62 -12.17
C PHE A 271 -28.50 -4.86 -13.34
N TYR A 272 -27.79 -5.99 -13.30
CA TYR A 272 -26.84 -6.33 -14.35
C TYR A 272 -27.60 -6.72 -15.62
N THR A 273 -27.47 -5.94 -16.68
CA THR A 273 -27.88 -6.37 -18.02
C THR A 273 -26.90 -7.44 -18.49
N ARG A 274 -27.37 -8.68 -18.65
CA ARG A 274 -26.58 -9.69 -19.37
C ARG A 274 -26.49 -9.27 -20.82
N VAL A 275 -25.37 -8.68 -21.22
CA VAL A 275 -24.98 -8.63 -22.63
C VAL A 275 -24.53 -10.05 -23.00
N GLY A 276 -25.45 -10.83 -23.56
CA GLY A 276 -25.16 -12.12 -24.19
C GLY A 276 -25.61 -13.36 -23.40
N SER A 277 -26.74 -13.93 -23.82
CA SER A 277 -26.95 -15.38 -23.95
C SER A 277 -28.28 -15.61 -24.70
N GLU A 278 -28.28 -15.31 -26.00
CA GLU A 278 -29.07 -16.08 -26.96
C GLU A 278 -28.19 -17.25 -27.45
#